data_AF-A0A5E4L6A7-F1
#
_entry.id   AF-A0A5E4L6A7-F1
#
_cell.length_a   1.000
_cell.length_b   1.000
_cell.length_c   1.000
_cell.angle_alpha   90.00
_cell.angle_beta   90.00
_cell.angle_gamma   90.00
#
_symmetry.space_group_name_H-M   'P 1'
#
loop_
_entity.id
_entity.type
_entity.pdbx_description
1 polymer ?
#
loop_
_entity_poly.entity_id
_entity_poly.type
_entity_poly.pdbx_seq_one_letter_code
_entity_poly.pdbx_strand_id
1 'polypeptide(L)'
;MQEELKEKLKLIENKYDGKAFQAIINIVKKDKVGDEEMLDLIEKISQKKFREKVSFSFSVFGGNMMELIVTVAAIALAFQGGADWMLYIAALVLMTTLHPLSHYIIGSLLGIKFTHYYLNGPARIEPTLRINYFTYLKAPARSRALMHMSGVIGTVAAPLIPALIAISKGAAGAAANLGILFLLLIVFELLTSTRIGDLMRAKREYGFK
;
A
#
# COMPACT_ATOMS: atom_id res chain seq x y z
N MET A 1 -27.60 13.85 -11.29
CA MET A 1 -26.32 13.70 -10.58
C MET A 1 -25.40 12.68 -11.24
N GLN A 2 -25.82 11.41 -11.43
CA GLN A 2 -24.96 10.38 -12.04
C GLN A 2 -24.55 10.70 -13.49
N GLU A 3 -25.49 11.09 -14.34
CA GLU A 3 -25.19 11.49 -15.74
C GLU A 3 -24.25 12.70 -15.81
N GLU A 4 -24.44 13.70 -14.94
CA GLU A 4 -23.54 14.86 -14.85
C GLU A 4 -22.11 14.45 -14.45
N LEU A 5 -21.96 13.47 -13.54
CA LEU A 5 -20.65 12.93 -13.17
C LEU A 5 -20.02 12.13 -14.33
N LYS A 6 -20.81 11.36 -15.08
CA LYS A 6 -20.34 10.66 -16.29
C LYS A 6 -19.84 11.65 -17.34
N GLU A 7 -20.57 12.74 -17.59
CA GLU A 7 -20.13 13.80 -18.50
C GLU A 7 -18.82 14.45 -18.06
N LYS A 8 -18.69 14.78 -16.76
CA LYS A 8 -17.44 15.31 -16.21
C LYS A 8 -16.27 14.33 -16.34
N LEU A 9 -16.51 13.03 -16.16
CA LEU A 9 -15.48 12.00 -16.36
C LEU A 9 -15.03 11.90 -17.82
N LYS A 10 -15.96 11.98 -18.79
CA LYS A 10 -15.63 12.01 -20.22
C LYS A 10 -14.78 13.23 -20.58
N LEU A 11 -15.04 14.39 -19.97
CA LEU A 11 -14.20 15.58 -20.16
C LEU A 11 -12.79 15.39 -19.60
N ILE A 12 -12.65 14.77 -18.42
CA ILE A 12 -11.36 14.46 -17.80
C ILE A 12 -10.57 13.43 -18.61
N GLU A 13 -11.24 12.48 -19.27
CA GLU A 13 -10.58 11.50 -20.13
C GLU A 13 -9.82 12.18 -21.29
N ASN A 14 -10.40 13.24 -21.85
CA ASN A 14 -9.79 14.04 -22.92
C ASN A 14 -8.73 15.00 -22.39
N LYS A 15 -9.00 15.68 -21.27
CA LYS A 15 -8.08 16.62 -20.63
C LYS A 15 -7.94 16.30 -19.14
N TYR A 16 -6.94 15.48 -18.83
CA TYR A 16 -6.79 14.95 -17.48
C TYR A 16 -6.39 16.03 -16.47
N ASP A 17 -7.27 16.24 -15.50
CA ASP A 17 -7.00 17.01 -14.28
C ASP A 17 -7.12 16.07 -13.07
N GLY A 18 -5.98 15.82 -12.41
CA GLY A 18 -5.93 14.94 -11.24
C GLY A 18 -6.74 15.45 -10.04
N LYS A 19 -6.87 16.78 -9.87
CA LYS A 19 -7.68 17.35 -8.79
C LYS A 19 -9.16 17.15 -9.07
N ALA A 20 -9.61 17.42 -10.30
CA ALA A 20 -10.98 17.18 -10.72
C ALA A 20 -11.35 15.69 -10.62
N PHE A 21 -10.45 14.80 -11.06
CA PHE A 21 -10.64 13.35 -10.94
C PHE A 21 -10.79 12.90 -9.49
N GLN A 22 -9.94 13.39 -8.58
CA GLN A 22 -10.02 13.07 -7.17
C GLN A 22 -11.30 13.62 -6.50
N ALA A 23 -11.77 14.80 -6.94
CA ALA A 23 -13.03 15.36 -6.46
C ALA A 23 -14.22 14.47 -6.83
N ILE A 24 -14.29 13.98 -8.07
CA ILE A 24 -15.33 13.03 -8.50
C ILE A 24 -15.27 11.75 -7.66
N ILE A 25 -14.08 11.17 -7.47
CA ILE A 25 -13.91 9.98 -6.62
C ILE A 25 -14.46 10.22 -5.21
N ASN A 26 -14.21 11.39 -4.62
CA ASN A 26 -14.70 11.69 -3.28
C ASN A 26 -16.23 11.83 -3.24
N ILE A 27 -16.86 12.39 -4.27
CA ILE A 27 -18.32 12.43 -4.43
C ILE A 27 -18.88 11.00 -4.49
N VAL A 28 -18.31 10.16 -5.36
CA VAL A 28 -18.73 8.75 -5.50
C VAL A 28 -18.64 7.99 -4.18
N LYS A 29 -17.58 8.21 -3.40
CA LYS A 29 -17.42 7.59 -2.06
C LYS A 29 -18.44 8.11 -1.06
N LYS A 30 -18.67 9.42 -1.02
CA LYS A 30 -19.57 10.08 -0.07
C LYS A 30 -21.02 9.70 -0.32
N ASP A 31 -21.44 9.72 -1.58
CA ASP A 31 -22.82 9.47 -1.99
C ASP A 31 -23.09 7.98 -2.28
N LYS A 32 -22.09 7.12 -2.01
CA LYS A 32 -22.15 5.65 -2.17
C LYS A 32 -22.70 5.22 -3.53
N VAL A 33 -22.27 5.90 -4.60
CA VAL A 33 -22.78 5.67 -5.94
C VAL A 33 -22.32 4.29 -6.44
N GLY A 34 -23.29 3.40 -6.67
CA GLY A 34 -23.07 2.02 -7.10
C GLY A 34 -23.20 1.76 -8.61
N ASP A 35 -23.30 2.80 -9.43
CA ASP A 35 -23.45 2.68 -10.89
C ASP A 35 -22.20 2.03 -11.53
N GLU A 36 -22.36 0.81 -12.03
CA GLU A 36 -21.25 0.01 -12.55
C GLU A 36 -20.57 0.64 -13.76
N GLU A 37 -21.32 1.28 -14.66
CA GLU A 37 -20.76 1.93 -15.85
C GLU A 37 -19.84 3.08 -15.46
N MET A 38 -20.27 3.87 -14.47
CA MET A 38 -19.48 4.99 -13.98
C MET A 38 -18.22 4.51 -13.25
N LEU A 39 -18.33 3.45 -12.43
CA LEU A 39 -17.17 2.87 -11.75
C LEU A 39 -16.16 2.27 -12.74
N ASP A 40 -16.65 1.65 -13.81
CA ASP A 40 -15.82 1.12 -14.89
C ASP A 40 -15.11 2.25 -15.66
N LEU A 41 -15.81 3.35 -15.94
CA LEU A 41 -15.22 4.54 -16.56
C LEU A 41 -14.08 5.14 -15.70
N ILE A 42 -14.29 5.22 -14.37
CA ILE A 42 -13.25 5.68 -13.43
C ILE A 42 -12.02 4.77 -13.49
N GLU A 43 -12.21 3.45 -13.50
CA GLU A 43 -11.10 2.50 -13.60
C GLU A 43 -10.37 2.61 -14.95
N LYS A 44 -11.10 2.74 -16.06
CA LYS A 44 -10.52 2.93 -17.40
C LYS A 44 -9.65 4.18 -17.48
N ILE A 45 -10.14 5.33 -17.00
CA ILE A 45 -9.39 6.59 -16.96
C ILE A 45 -8.15 6.44 -16.07
N SER A 46 -8.30 5.86 -14.87
CA SER A 46 -7.17 5.61 -13.97
C SER A 46 -6.11 4.71 -14.61
N GLN A 47 -6.54 3.64 -15.29
CA GLN A 47 -5.64 2.66 -15.90
C GLN A 47 -4.91 3.27 -17.10
N LYS A 48 -5.60 4.07 -17.91
CA LYS A 48 -4.98 4.85 -19.00
C LYS A 48 -3.87 5.75 -18.47
N LYS A 49 -4.15 6.51 -17.41
CA LYS A 49 -3.16 7.42 -16.80
C LYS A 49 -2.00 6.69 -16.15
N PHE A 50 -2.26 5.54 -15.56
CA PHE A 50 -1.20 4.68 -15.04
C PHE A 50 -0.24 4.26 -16.15
N ARG A 51 -0.75 3.74 -17.27
CA ARG A 51 0.07 3.31 -18.41
C ARG A 51 0.87 4.44 -19.05
N GLU A 52 0.33 5.66 -19.08
CA GLU A 52 1.05 6.84 -19.58
C GLU A 52 2.21 7.26 -18.66
N LYS A 53 2.07 7.07 -17.34
CA LYS A 53 3.04 7.54 -16.34
C LYS A 53 4.08 6.49 -15.97
N VAL A 54 3.70 5.22 -15.97
CA VAL A 54 4.51 4.12 -15.44
C VAL A 54 5.10 3.32 -16.59
N SER A 55 6.42 3.42 -16.75
CA SER A 55 7.16 2.73 -17.80
C SER A 55 7.40 1.25 -17.50
N PHE A 56 7.29 0.85 -16.24
CA PHE A 56 7.61 -0.50 -15.80
C PHE A 56 6.63 -0.99 -14.74
N SER A 57 5.98 -2.11 -15.04
CA SER A 57 5.01 -2.75 -14.15
C SER A 57 5.04 -4.26 -14.33
N PHE A 58 4.64 -4.98 -13.29
CA PHE A 58 4.53 -6.43 -13.27
C PHE A 58 3.11 -6.86 -12.96
N SER A 59 2.76 -8.10 -13.32
CA SER A 59 1.51 -8.71 -12.87
C SER A 59 1.46 -8.81 -11.35
N VAL A 60 0.26 -8.80 -10.76
CA VAL A 60 0.09 -8.95 -9.31
C VAL A 60 0.72 -10.25 -8.81
N PHE A 61 0.53 -11.35 -9.55
CA PHE A 61 1.12 -12.64 -9.20
C PHE A 61 2.65 -12.57 -9.20
N GLY A 62 3.26 -12.03 -10.26
CA GLY A 62 4.72 -11.91 -10.37
C GLY A 62 5.31 -11.03 -9.27
N GLY A 63 4.67 -9.89 -8.99
CA GLY A 63 5.08 -9.01 -7.89
C GLY A 63 4.95 -9.69 -6.52
N ASN A 64 3.82 -10.33 -6.21
CA ASN A 64 3.65 -11.06 -4.96
C ASN A 64 4.67 -12.19 -4.78
N MET A 65 5.00 -12.93 -5.85
CA MET A 65 6.04 -13.95 -5.80
C MET A 65 7.41 -13.34 -5.52
N MET A 66 7.75 -12.22 -6.16
CA MET A 66 9.00 -11.50 -5.90
C MET A 66 9.06 -11.00 -4.44
N GLU A 67 8.02 -10.31 -3.97
CA GLU A 67 7.93 -9.84 -2.58
C GLU A 67 8.09 -11.01 -1.60
N LEU A 68 7.38 -12.12 -1.82
CA LEU A 68 7.45 -13.31 -0.97
C LEU A 68 8.84 -13.93 -0.95
N ILE A 69 9.48 -14.10 -2.12
CA ILE A 69 10.85 -14.62 -2.22
C ILE A 69 11.81 -13.73 -1.45
N VAL A 70 11.71 -12.40 -1.60
CA VAL A 70 12.59 -11.45 -0.92
C VAL A 70 12.32 -11.43 0.59
N THR A 71 11.06 -11.51 1.03
CA THR A 71 10.69 -11.68 2.44
C THR A 71 11.31 -12.94 3.04
N VAL A 72 11.18 -14.09 2.37
CA VAL A 72 11.76 -15.36 2.82
C VAL A 72 13.29 -15.28 2.86
N ALA A 73 13.92 -14.68 1.85
CA ALA A 73 15.36 -14.48 1.82
C ALA A 73 15.86 -13.58 2.96
N ALA A 74 15.11 -12.52 3.31
CA ALA A 74 15.44 -11.65 4.44
C ALA A 74 15.35 -12.38 5.78
N ILE A 75 14.32 -13.21 5.97
CA ILE A 75 14.18 -14.06 7.16
C ILE A 75 15.32 -15.08 7.23
N ALA A 76 15.63 -15.74 6.12
CA ALA A 76 16.75 -16.68 6.04
C ALA A 76 18.09 -15.99 6.36
N LEU A 77 18.32 -14.77 5.84
CA LEU A 77 19.49 -13.96 6.16
C LEU A 77 19.58 -13.66 7.66
N ALA A 78 18.47 -13.31 8.32
CA ALA A 78 18.47 -13.08 9.77
C ALA A 78 18.84 -14.34 10.57
N PHE A 79 18.34 -15.51 10.17
CA PHE A 79 18.64 -16.79 10.83
C PHE A 79 20.07 -17.27 10.56
N GLN A 80 20.52 -17.23 9.32
CA GLN A 80 21.80 -17.81 8.89
C GLN A 80 22.97 -16.84 9.04
N GLY A 81 22.69 -15.54 9.09
CA GLY A 81 23.71 -14.51 9.17
C GLY A 81 24.50 -14.56 10.48
N GLY A 82 25.83 -14.48 10.39
CA GLY A 82 26.70 -14.51 11.58
C GLY A 82 26.88 -13.15 12.26
N ALA A 83 26.50 -12.05 11.61
CA ALA A 83 26.78 -10.71 12.06
C ALA A 83 25.51 -9.89 12.31
N ASP A 84 25.53 -9.06 13.36
CA ASP A 84 24.37 -8.25 13.78
C ASP A 84 23.83 -7.34 12.66
N TRP A 85 24.69 -6.82 11.79
CA TRP A 85 24.26 -5.96 10.69
C TRP A 85 23.32 -6.65 9.70
N MET A 86 23.38 -7.98 9.59
CA MET A 86 22.48 -8.77 8.75
C MET A 86 21.05 -8.74 9.29
N LEU A 87 20.87 -8.63 10.60
CA LEU A 87 19.55 -8.47 11.23
C LEU A 87 18.93 -7.10 10.90
N TYR A 88 19.75 -6.05 10.86
CA TYR A 88 19.29 -4.71 10.46
C TYR A 88 18.91 -4.66 8.97
N ILE A 89 19.71 -5.29 8.10
CA ILE A 89 19.36 -5.40 6.67
C ILE A 89 18.06 -6.19 6.51
N ALA A 90 17.91 -7.32 7.21
CA ALA A 90 16.67 -8.08 7.18
C ALA A 90 15.47 -7.24 7.61
N ALA A 91 15.59 -6.42 8.65
CA ALA A 91 14.54 -5.50 9.09
C ALA A 91 14.14 -4.52 7.98
N LEU A 92 15.12 -3.86 7.34
CA LEU A 92 14.87 -2.91 6.25
C LEU A 92 14.18 -3.57 5.05
N VAL A 93 14.64 -4.76 4.65
CA VAL A 93 14.03 -5.51 3.54
C VAL A 93 12.61 -5.96 3.90
N LEU A 94 12.37 -6.40 5.14
CA LEU A 94 11.04 -6.77 5.61
C LEU A 94 10.10 -5.56 5.66
N MET A 95 10.57 -4.38 6.04
CA MET A 95 9.76 -3.16 6.00
C MET A 95 9.27 -2.85 4.59
N THR A 96 10.13 -3.01 3.58
CA THR A 96 9.80 -2.78 2.18
C THR A 96 8.86 -3.84 1.62
N THR A 97 9.06 -5.11 1.95
CA THR A 97 8.28 -6.23 1.38
C THR A 97 6.94 -6.45 2.08
N LEU A 98 6.89 -6.33 3.40
CA LEU A 98 5.65 -6.52 4.17
C LEU A 98 4.65 -5.41 3.94
N HIS A 99 5.07 -4.20 3.57
CA HIS A 99 4.15 -3.09 3.29
C HIS A 99 3.17 -3.39 2.14
N PRO A 100 3.62 -3.63 0.89
CA PRO A 100 2.73 -3.98 -0.21
C PRO A 100 2.06 -5.33 -0.01
N LEU A 101 2.73 -6.33 0.59
CA LEU A 101 2.09 -7.62 0.87
C LEU A 101 0.90 -7.47 1.84
N SER A 102 1.02 -6.61 2.85
CA SER A 102 -0.09 -6.34 3.78
C SER A 102 -1.27 -5.72 3.06
N HIS A 103 -1.04 -4.72 2.20
CA HIS A 103 -2.08 -4.15 1.33
C HIS A 103 -2.73 -5.23 0.46
N TYR A 104 -1.93 -6.08 -0.18
CA TYR A 104 -2.44 -7.15 -1.04
C TYR A 104 -3.32 -8.13 -0.27
N ILE A 105 -2.83 -8.65 0.86
CA ILE A 105 -3.53 -9.67 1.66
C ILE A 105 -4.82 -9.09 2.21
N ILE A 106 -4.75 -7.96 2.93
CA ILE A 106 -5.92 -7.35 3.57
C ILE A 106 -6.90 -6.82 2.52
N GLY A 107 -6.41 -6.19 1.46
CA GLY A 107 -7.24 -5.74 0.35
C GLY A 107 -8.00 -6.89 -0.32
N SER A 108 -7.31 -7.99 -0.65
CA SER A 108 -7.91 -9.15 -1.29
C SER A 108 -8.96 -9.82 -0.42
N LEU A 109 -8.69 -10.00 0.89
CA LEU A 109 -9.65 -10.53 1.87
C LEU A 109 -10.91 -9.65 2.00
N LEU A 110 -10.77 -8.35 1.73
CA LEU A 110 -11.85 -7.37 1.79
C LEU A 110 -12.49 -7.09 0.43
N GLY A 111 -12.17 -7.88 -0.60
CA GLY A 111 -12.76 -7.78 -1.95
C GLY A 111 -12.20 -6.64 -2.81
N ILE A 112 -11.12 -5.98 -2.39
CA ILE A 112 -10.42 -4.95 -3.16
C ILE A 112 -9.37 -5.64 -4.04
N LYS A 113 -9.50 -5.48 -5.36
CA LYS A 113 -8.55 -6.04 -6.32
C LYS A 113 -7.40 -5.06 -6.60
N PHE A 114 -6.30 -5.65 -7.01
CA PHE A 114 -5.11 -4.94 -7.51
C PHE A 114 -4.87 -5.39 -8.95
N THR A 115 -4.24 -4.53 -9.76
CA THR A 115 -3.99 -4.88 -11.17
C THR A 115 -2.52 -5.07 -11.50
N HIS A 116 -1.62 -4.29 -10.90
CA HIS A 116 -0.19 -4.34 -11.21
C HIS A 116 0.65 -3.99 -9.98
N TYR A 117 1.86 -4.53 -9.93
CA TYR A 117 2.96 -3.93 -9.19
C TYR A 117 3.69 -2.92 -10.06
N TYR A 118 4.22 -1.86 -9.47
CA TYR A 118 5.08 -0.91 -10.13
C TYR A 118 6.04 -0.26 -9.13
N LEU A 119 7.12 0.33 -9.64
CA LEU A 119 8.07 1.03 -8.79
C LEU A 119 7.69 2.51 -8.67
N ASN A 120 7.64 3.00 -7.44
CA ASN A 120 7.26 4.36 -7.09
C ASN A 120 8.31 5.01 -6.18
N GLY A 121 7.98 6.21 -5.69
CA GLY A 121 8.85 7.00 -4.83
C GLY A 121 9.85 7.86 -5.63
N PRO A 122 10.59 8.75 -4.96
CA PRO A 122 11.52 9.68 -5.62
C PRO A 122 12.59 8.95 -6.45
N ALA A 123 13.10 7.83 -5.93
CA ALA A 123 14.10 7.00 -6.59
C ALA A 123 13.50 5.91 -7.51
N ARG A 124 12.17 5.77 -7.58
CA ARG A 124 11.47 4.74 -8.38
C ARG A 124 11.96 3.31 -8.10
N ILE A 125 12.11 2.98 -6.82
CA ILE A 125 12.53 1.64 -6.36
C ILE A 125 11.54 1.03 -5.38
N GLU A 126 10.56 1.80 -4.89
CA GLU A 126 9.62 1.31 -3.88
C GLU A 126 8.51 0.49 -4.56
N PRO A 127 8.38 -0.81 -4.25
CA PRO A 127 7.32 -1.62 -4.82
C PRO A 127 5.96 -1.13 -4.33
N THR A 128 5.08 -0.80 -5.28
CA THR A 128 3.74 -0.27 -5.00
C THR A 128 2.69 -1.05 -5.78
N LEU A 129 1.55 -1.28 -5.14
CA LEU A 129 0.38 -1.91 -5.74
C LEU A 129 -0.56 -0.88 -6.36
N ARG A 130 -0.92 -1.09 -7.62
CA ARG A 130 -2.02 -0.37 -8.24
C ARG A 130 -3.35 -0.98 -7.83
N ILE A 131 -4.13 -0.20 -7.09
CA ILE A 131 -5.53 -0.52 -6.73
C ILE A 131 -6.42 -0.48 -7.99
N ASN A 132 -7.33 -1.45 -8.12
CA ASN A 132 -8.41 -1.40 -9.10
C ASN A 132 -9.55 -0.52 -8.55
N TYR A 133 -9.80 0.63 -9.17
CA TYR A 133 -10.78 1.59 -8.65
C TYR A 133 -12.22 1.06 -8.64
N PHE A 134 -12.58 0.19 -9.58
CA PHE A 134 -13.92 -0.40 -9.62
C PHE A 134 -14.24 -1.17 -8.34
N THR A 135 -13.41 -2.15 -7.99
CA THR A 135 -13.59 -2.95 -6.77
C THR A 135 -13.33 -2.13 -5.51
N TYR A 136 -12.36 -1.21 -5.54
CA TYR A 136 -12.08 -0.31 -4.43
C TYR A 136 -13.28 0.55 -4.07
N LEU A 137 -13.94 1.19 -5.04
CA LEU A 137 -15.08 2.07 -4.78
C LEU A 137 -16.34 1.31 -4.36
N LYS A 138 -16.49 0.05 -4.80
CA LYS A 138 -17.54 -0.85 -4.30
C LYS A 138 -17.31 -1.29 -2.85
N ALA A 139 -16.06 -1.40 -2.42
CA ALA A 139 -15.75 -1.85 -1.06
C ALA A 139 -16.25 -0.83 -0.01
N PRO A 140 -16.77 -1.28 1.16
CA PRO A 140 -17.18 -0.39 2.24
C PRO A 140 -16.06 0.54 2.72
N ALA A 141 -16.42 1.71 3.24
CA ALA A 141 -15.49 2.70 3.79
C ALA A 141 -14.49 2.10 4.79
N ARG A 142 -15.00 1.27 5.73
CA ARG A 142 -14.17 0.56 6.71
C ARG A 142 -13.17 -0.38 6.03
N SER A 143 -13.57 -1.09 5.00
CA SER A 143 -12.71 -2.04 4.29
C SER A 143 -11.56 -1.32 3.56
N ARG A 144 -11.86 -0.19 2.90
CA ARG A 144 -10.82 0.65 2.28
C ARG A 144 -9.85 1.20 3.32
N ALA A 145 -10.36 1.64 4.47
CA ALA A 145 -9.52 2.13 5.55
C ALA A 145 -8.62 1.05 6.15
N LEU A 146 -9.15 -0.15 6.40
CA LEU A 146 -8.39 -1.30 6.89
C LEU A 146 -7.27 -1.68 5.91
N MET A 147 -7.57 -1.71 4.61
CA MET A 147 -6.55 -1.96 3.58
C MET A 147 -5.42 -0.92 3.68
N HIS A 148 -5.73 0.39 3.70
CA HIS A 148 -4.67 1.40 3.83
C HIS A 148 -3.86 1.25 5.13
N MET A 149 -4.51 1.03 6.28
CA MET A 149 -3.77 0.84 7.54
C MET A 149 -2.88 -0.39 7.55
N SER A 150 -3.20 -1.42 6.77
CA SER A 150 -2.45 -2.68 6.77
C SER A 150 -1.00 -2.50 6.34
N GLY A 151 -0.71 -1.63 5.36
CA GLY A 151 0.66 -1.33 4.94
C GLY A 151 1.50 -0.77 6.10
N VAL A 152 0.93 0.17 6.85
CA VAL A 152 1.58 0.78 8.04
C VAL A 152 1.85 -0.26 9.11
N ILE A 153 0.86 -1.13 9.40
CA ILE A 153 1.02 -2.23 10.36
C ILE A 153 2.16 -3.17 9.91
N GLY A 154 2.20 -3.54 8.64
CA GLY A 154 3.25 -4.37 8.06
C GLY A 154 4.64 -3.75 8.24
N THR A 155 4.79 -2.47 7.90
CA THR A 155 6.06 -1.73 8.05
C THR A 155 6.49 -1.63 9.51
N VAL A 156 5.57 -1.25 10.40
CA VAL A 156 5.89 -1.09 11.84
C VAL A 156 6.24 -2.43 12.46
N ALA A 157 5.52 -3.51 12.16
CA ALA A 157 5.79 -4.83 12.75
C ALA A 157 7.09 -5.48 12.22
N ALA A 158 7.59 -5.05 11.05
CA ALA A 158 8.70 -5.70 10.36
C ALA A 158 9.97 -5.87 11.20
N PRO A 159 10.45 -4.88 11.99
CA PRO A 159 11.66 -5.05 12.81
C PRO A 159 11.51 -6.04 13.96
N LEU A 160 10.28 -6.37 14.38
CA LEU A 160 10.05 -7.33 15.47
C LEU A 160 10.47 -8.75 15.07
N ILE A 161 10.35 -9.11 13.80
CA ILE A 161 10.75 -10.43 13.29
C ILE A 161 12.26 -10.67 13.51
N PRO A 162 13.19 -9.83 12.98
CA PRO A 162 14.60 -9.99 13.25
C PRO A 162 14.97 -9.71 14.71
N ALA A 163 14.19 -8.91 15.46
CA ALA A 163 14.43 -8.73 16.90
C ALA A 163 14.24 -10.05 17.67
N LEU A 164 13.16 -10.79 17.37
CA LEU A 164 12.92 -12.11 17.97
C LEU A 164 13.99 -13.12 17.57
N ILE A 165 14.45 -13.08 16.31
CA ILE A 165 15.57 -13.91 15.85
C ILE A 165 16.87 -13.54 16.60
N ALA A 166 17.15 -12.25 16.79
CA ALA A 166 18.30 -11.77 17.54
C ALA A 166 18.31 -12.29 18.98
N ILE A 167 17.15 -12.25 19.66
CA ILE A 167 16.97 -12.84 21.00
C ILE A 167 17.32 -14.33 20.98
N SER A 168 16.79 -15.08 20.01
CA SER A 168 17.05 -16.53 19.91
C SER A 168 18.53 -16.88 19.71
N LYS A 169 19.32 -15.94 19.18
CA LYS A 169 20.77 -16.09 18.91
C LYS A 169 21.64 -15.48 20.00
N GLY A 170 21.06 -14.95 21.07
CA GLY A 170 21.80 -14.29 22.15
C GLY A 170 22.34 -12.90 21.79
N ALA A 171 21.93 -12.32 20.66
CA ALA A 171 22.37 -11.00 20.19
C ALA A 171 21.52 -9.88 20.84
N ALA A 172 21.65 -9.72 22.17
CA ALA A 172 20.81 -8.82 22.95
C ALA A 172 20.90 -7.33 22.50
N GLY A 173 22.08 -6.88 22.10
CA GLY A 173 22.29 -5.52 21.59
C GLY A 173 21.49 -5.26 20.31
N ALA A 174 21.56 -6.17 19.34
CA ALA A 174 20.79 -6.08 18.11
C ALA A 174 19.27 -6.15 18.36
N ALA A 175 18.84 -7.03 19.26
CA ALA A 175 17.43 -7.12 19.66
C ALA A 175 16.91 -5.79 20.25
N ALA A 176 17.67 -5.18 21.15
CA ALA A 176 17.31 -3.89 21.75
C ALA A 176 17.22 -2.78 20.70
N ASN A 177 18.20 -2.69 19.80
CA ASN A 177 18.20 -1.70 18.72
C ASN A 177 17.01 -1.85 17.77
N LEU A 178 16.65 -3.08 17.41
CA LEU A 178 15.46 -3.36 16.57
C LEU A 178 14.15 -3.05 17.31
N GLY A 179 14.08 -3.29 18.62
CA GLY A 179 12.97 -2.85 19.46
C GLY A 179 12.84 -1.33 19.52
N ILE A 180 13.95 -0.60 19.63
CA ILE A 180 13.97 0.87 19.54
C ILE A 180 13.49 1.32 18.15
N LEU A 181 13.97 0.70 17.08
CA LEU A 181 13.53 1.00 15.71
C LEU A 181 12.01 0.82 15.55
N PHE A 182 11.44 -0.26 16.08
CA PHE A 182 9.99 -0.48 16.12
C PHE A 182 9.24 0.69 16.77
N LEU A 183 9.69 1.15 17.95
CA LEU A 183 9.07 2.27 18.65
C LEU A 183 9.23 3.59 17.87
N LEU A 184 10.41 3.83 17.30
CA LEU A 184 10.66 5.01 16.47
C LEU A 184 9.75 5.03 15.22
N LEU A 185 9.49 3.87 14.59
CA LEU A 185 8.58 3.76 13.47
C LEU A 185 7.14 4.08 13.86
N ILE A 186 6.68 3.66 15.04
CA ILE A 186 5.35 4.06 15.55
C ILE A 186 5.26 5.59 15.64
N VAL A 187 6.24 6.23 16.27
CA VAL A 187 6.26 7.70 16.41
C VAL A 187 6.32 8.37 15.03
N PHE A 188 7.19 7.87 14.14
CA PHE A 188 7.32 8.40 12.78
C PHE A 188 5.99 8.32 12.02
N GLU A 189 5.35 7.17 11.98
CA GLU A 189 4.07 6.96 11.28
C GLU A 189 2.95 7.84 11.88
N LEU A 190 2.89 8.00 13.21
CA LEU A 190 1.92 8.89 13.84
C LEU A 190 2.13 10.37 13.45
N LEU A 191 3.38 10.82 13.28
CA LEU A 191 3.71 12.20 12.92
C LEU A 191 3.58 12.48 11.42
N THR A 192 3.97 11.53 10.57
CA THR A 192 4.05 11.71 9.10
C THR A 192 2.85 11.12 8.38
N SER A 193 2.55 9.84 8.61
CA SER A 193 1.52 9.06 7.90
C SER A 193 0.12 9.64 8.09
N THR A 194 -0.14 10.27 9.23
CA THR A 194 -1.41 10.95 9.55
C THR A 194 -1.64 12.22 8.71
N ARG A 195 -0.58 12.81 8.16
CA ARG A 195 -0.61 13.99 7.30
C ARG A 195 -0.41 13.67 5.83
N ILE A 196 0.47 12.71 5.53
CA ILE A 196 0.85 12.27 4.19
C ILE A 196 0.99 10.74 4.20
N GLY A 197 0.26 10.02 3.35
CA GLY A 197 0.38 8.56 3.26
C GLY A 197 -0.87 7.80 3.70
N ASP A 198 -0.66 6.61 4.26
CA ASP A 198 -1.70 5.61 4.39
C ASP A 198 -2.61 5.80 5.61
N LEU A 199 -2.10 6.30 6.76
CA LEU A 199 -2.99 6.65 7.87
C LEU A 199 -3.90 7.84 7.52
N MET A 200 -3.41 8.83 6.78
CA MET A 200 -4.21 9.94 6.27
C MET A 200 -5.30 9.44 5.32
N ARG A 201 -4.96 8.53 4.40
CA ARG A 201 -5.92 7.87 3.51
C ARG A 201 -6.94 7.07 4.31
N ALA A 202 -6.51 6.26 5.27
CA ALA A 202 -7.39 5.47 6.12
C ALA A 202 -8.36 6.35 6.92
N LYS A 203 -7.87 7.43 7.54
CA LYS A 203 -8.70 8.41 8.25
C LYS A 203 -9.74 9.03 7.32
N ARG A 204 -9.34 9.41 6.11
CA ARG A 204 -10.25 9.94 5.10
C ARG A 204 -11.30 8.91 4.69
N GLU A 205 -10.90 7.65 4.48
CA GLU A 205 -11.85 6.58 4.16
C GLU A 205 -12.83 6.32 5.30
N TYR A 206 -12.37 6.33 6.56
CA TYR A 206 -13.24 6.25 7.74
C TYR A 206 -14.23 7.42 7.85
N GLY A 207 -13.88 8.60 7.36
CA GLY A 207 -14.75 9.78 7.32
C GLY A 207 -15.91 9.67 6.34
N PHE A 208 -15.88 8.71 5.40
CA PHE A 208 -16.96 8.42 4.45
C PHE A 208 -17.95 7.35 4.95
N LYS A 209 -18.04 7.15 6.27
CA LYS A 209 -19.02 6.23 6.90
C LYS A 209 -20.45 6.64 6.58
#